data_AF-A0A933F9W6-F1
#
_entry.id   AF-A0A933F9W6-F1
#
_cell.length_a   1.000
_cell.length_b   1.000
_cell.length_c   1.000
_cell.angle_alpha   90.00
_cell.angle_beta   90.00
_cell.angle_gamma   90.00
#
_symmetry.space_group_name_H-M   'P 1'
#
loop_
_entity.id
_entity.type
_entity.pdbx_description
1 polymer ?
#
loop_
_entity_poly.entity_id
_entity_poly.type
_entity_poly.pdbx_seq_one_letter_code
_entity_poly.pdbx_strand_id
1 'polypeptide(L)'
;MAMEIRGLSRDPALRGRVARRMSAALARLRVRPVEGRVTFCDENGPKGGIAIRCAVTVRLPYRPAVRVESTAETPRLAFDGAFPALERRLARYRIRARNLSRRPKKYYVAKRVLAGAATAGTDR
;
A
#
# COMPACT_ATOMS: atom_id res chain seq x y z
N MET A 1 14.10 -7.67 6.19
CA MET A 1 13.10 -7.58 5.09
C MET A 1 13.87 -7.58 3.80
N ALA A 2 13.50 -8.43 2.83
CA ALA A 2 14.08 -8.37 1.50
C ALA A 2 13.42 -7.22 0.72
N MET A 3 14.21 -6.22 0.34
CA MET A 3 13.77 -5.14 -0.53
C MET A 3 14.53 -5.23 -1.85
N GLU A 4 13.80 -5.46 -2.92
CA GLU A 4 14.35 -5.63 -4.26
C GLU A 4 14.10 -4.37 -5.09
N ILE A 5 15.16 -3.78 -5.63
CA ILE A 5 15.10 -2.61 -6.50
C ILE A 5 15.67 -3.02 -7.86
N ARG A 6 14.81 -3.06 -8.89
CA ARG A 6 15.14 -3.42 -10.28
C ARG A 6 15.03 -2.20 -11.19
N GLY A 7 15.90 -2.11 -12.19
CA GLY A 7 15.85 -1.06 -13.24
C GLY A 7 16.58 0.25 -12.90
N LEU A 8 17.19 0.37 -11.71
CA LEU A 8 18.00 1.55 -11.30
C LEU A 8 19.51 1.30 -11.33
N SER A 9 19.99 0.37 -12.14
CA SER A 9 21.40 -0.09 -12.09
C SER A 9 22.44 1.01 -12.30
N ARG A 10 22.05 2.19 -12.82
CA ARG A 10 22.94 3.33 -13.11
C ARG A 10 22.84 4.53 -12.14
N ASP A 11 21.92 4.56 -11.16
CA ASP A 11 21.80 5.69 -10.21
C ASP A 11 21.79 5.21 -8.74
N PRO A 12 22.98 5.11 -8.10
CA PRO A 12 23.10 4.66 -6.70
C PRO A 12 22.48 5.66 -5.72
N ALA A 13 22.48 6.96 -6.04
CA ALA A 13 21.89 8.00 -5.20
C ALA A 13 20.37 7.85 -5.14
N LEU A 14 19.73 7.58 -6.29
CA LEU A 14 18.30 7.30 -6.36
C LEU A 14 17.95 5.99 -5.64
N ARG A 15 18.76 4.94 -5.81
CA ARG A 15 18.57 3.68 -5.08
C ARG A 15 18.58 3.91 -3.56
N GLY A 16 19.54 4.67 -3.05
CA GLY A 16 19.62 5.03 -1.63
C GLY A 16 18.41 5.86 -1.16
N ARG A 17 17.97 6.83 -1.97
CA ARG A 17 16.77 7.64 -1.67
C ARG A 17 15.50 6.79 -1.59
N VAL A 18 15.29 5.91 -2.57
CA VAL A 18 14.14 4.98 -2.61
C VAL A 18 14.19 4.07 -1.39
N ALA A 19 15.34 3.47 -1.11
CA ALA A 19 15.51 2.58 0.02
C ALA A 19 15.20 3.26 1.36
N ARG A 20 15.73 4.46 1.57
CA ARG A 20 15.49 5.26 2.79
C ARG A 20 14.02 5.63 2.95
N ARG A 21 13.37 6.11 1.88
CA ARG A 21 11.96 6.50 1.92
C ARG A 21 11.02 5.30 2.13
N MET A 22 11.28 4.18 1.45
CA MET A 22 10.53 2.95 1.69
C MET A 22 10.73 2.45 3.12
N SER A 23 11.96 2.41 3.61
CA SER A 23 12.24 1.98 4.99
C SER A 23 11.51 2.86 6.01
N ALA A 24 11.51 4.19 5.82
CA ALA A 24 10.79 5.12 6.69
C ALA A 24 9.27 4.93 6.63
N ALA A 25 8.69 4.73 5.44
CA ALA A 25 7.26 4.47 5.28
C ALA A 25 6.84 3.15 5.92
N LEU A 26 7.68 2.12 5.81
CA LEU A 26 7.41 0.79 6.35
C LEU A 26 7.67 0.70 7.85
N ALA A 27 8.65 1.43 8.39
CA ALA A 27 8.90 1.53 9.83
C ALA A 27 7.71 2.10 10.61
N ARG A 28 6.88 2.91 9.95
CA ARG A 28 5.61 3.42 10.52
C ARG A 28 4.52 2.35 10.61
N LEU A 29 4.67 1.20 9.94
CA LEU A 29 3.71 0.11 10.01
C LEU A 29 3.94 -0.73 11.26
N ARG A 30 2.86 -1.11 11.94
CA ARG A 30 2.90 -2.06 13.07
C ARG A 30 3.21 -3.50 12.65
N VAL A 31 3.13 -3.80 11.36
CA VAL A 31 3.28 -5.13 10.80
C VAL A 31 4.54 -5.15 9.95
N ARG A 32 5.42 -6.14 10.18
CA ARG A 32 6.61 -6.32 9.34
C ARG A 32 6.18 -6.77 7.94
N PRO A 33 6.52 -6.02 6.87
CA PRO A 33 6.25 -6.44 5.50
C PRO A 33 7.04 -7.71 5.16
N VAL A 34 6.46 -8.55 4.30
CA VAL A 34 7.10 -9.79 3.83
C VAL A 34 8.08 -9.46 2.71
N GLU A 35 7.65 -8.63 1.75
CA GLU A 35 8.41 -8.34 0.54
C GLU A 35 8.14 -6.90 0.09
N GLY A 36 9.18 -6.19 -0.35
CA GLY A 36 9.07 -4.89 -1.00
C GLY A 36 9.82 -4.91 -2.31
N ARG A 37 9.12 -4.68 -3.41
CA ARG A 37 9.70 -4.68 -4.76
C ARG A 37 9.43 -3.33 -5.42
N VAL A 38 10.49 -2.70 -5.93
CA VAL A 38 10.39 -1.49 -6.75
C VAL A 38 11.00 -1.82 -8.10
N THR A 39 10.20 -1.66 -9.15
CA THR A 39 10.62 -1.93 -10.53
C THR A 39 10.49 -0.66 -11.34
N PHE A 40 11.58 -0.28 -12.00
CA PHE A 40 11.59 0.81 -12.97
C PHE A 40 11.69 0.17 -14.35
N CYS A 41 10.71 0.44 -15.20
CA CYS A 41 10.70 0.03 -16.60
C CYS A 41 10.67 1.27 -17.48
N ASP A 42 11.55 1.33 -18.47
CA ASP A 42 11.49 2.33 -19.51
C ASP A 42 10.43 1.89 -20.54
N GLU A 43 9.35 2.64 -20.64
CA GLU A 43 8.29 2.48 -21.64
C GLU A 43 8.53 3.48 -22.78
N ASN A 44 9.66 3.36 -23.47
CA ASN A 44 9.87 4.05 -24.73
C ASN A 44 8.94 3.46 -25.79
N GLY A 45 7.74 4.03 -25.90
CA GLY A 45 6.77 3.67 -26.94
C GLY A 45 7.23 4.11 -28.33
N PRO A 46 6.60 3.59 -29.41
CA PRO A 46 6.97 3.87 -30.81
C PRO A 46 6.85 5.35 -31.20
N LYS A 47 6.23 6.19 -30.35
CA LYS A 47 6.09 7.64 -30.52
C LYS A 47 7.22 8.47 -29.87
N GLY A 48 8.27 7.83 -29.34
CA GLY A 48 9.48 8.53 -28.85
C GLY A 48 9.31 9.34 -27.57
N GLY A 49 8.27 9.06 -26.77
CA GLY A 49 8.10 9.69 -25.46
C GLY A 49 9.02 9.06 -24.42
N ILE A 50 9.80 9.88 -23.71
CA ILE A 50 10.59 9.44 -22.55
C ILE A 50 9.58 9.16 -21.43
N ALA A 51 9.25 7.88 -21.20
CA ALA A 51 8.27 7.50 -20.20
C ALA A 51 8.82 6.36 -19.36
N ILE A 52 9.12 6.65 -18.10
CA ILE A 52 9.64 5.68 -17.13
C ILE A 52 8.52 5.32 -16.18
N ARG A 53 8.12 4.05 -16.22
CA ARG A 53 7.13 3.47 -15.33
C ARG A 53 7.79 2.93 -14.07
N CYS A 54 7.40 3.47 -12.92
CA CYS A 54 7.76 2.98 -11.60
C CYS A 54 6.60 2.17 -11.01
N ALA A 55 6.82 0.87 -10.82
CA ALA A 55 5.90 -0.04 -10.15
C ALA A 55 6.44 -0.40 -8.76
N VAL A 56 5.70 0.00 -7.72
CA VAL A 56 6.00 -0.32 -6.32
C VAL A 56 5.02 -1.37 -5.83
N THR A 57 5.54 -2.51 -5.39
CA THR A 57 4.76 -3.61 -4.82
C THR A 57 5.23 -3.89 -3.40
N VAL A 58 4.31 -3.85 -2.44
CA VAL A 58 4.56 -4.18 -1.03
C VAL A 58 3.63 -5.30 -0.61
N ARG A 59 4.20 -6.43 -0.19
CA ARG A 59 3.45 -7.55 0.40
C ARG A 59 3.48 -7.47 1.91
N LEU A 60 2.31 -7.47 2.52
CA LEU A 60 2.13 -7.50 3.96
C LEU A 60 1.61 -8.89 4.38
N PRO A 61 2.00 -9.40 5.56
CA PRO A 61 1.52 -10.69 6.02
C PRO A 61 0.02 -10.59 6.34
N TYR A 62 -0.70 -11.67 6.05
CA TYR A 62 -2.15 -11.79 6.25
C TYR A 62 -3.00 -10.77 5.47
N ARG A 63 -2.46 -10.11 4.44
CA ARG A 63 -3.14 -9.03 3.70
C ARG A 63 -2.79 -9.06 2.21
N PRO A 64 -3.69 -8.54 1.34
CA PRO A 64 -3.42 -8.45 -0.09
C PRO A 64 -2.24 -7.51 -0.39
N ALA A 65 -1.50 -7.83 -1.43
CA ALA A 65 -0.36 -7.03 -1.88
C ALA A 65 -0.81 -5.63 -2.31
N VAL A 66 -0.03 -4.62 -1.92
CA VAL A 66 -0.24 -3.23 -2.33
C VAL A 66 0.63 -2.96 -3.53
N ARG A 67 0.00 -2.73 -4.70
CA ARG A 67 0.68 -2.33 -5.92
C ARG A 67 0.26 -0.92 -6.31
N VAL A 68 1.24 -0.08 -6.62
CA VAL A 68 1.06 1.29 -7.11
C VAL A 68 1.98 1.47 -8.31
N GLU A 69 1.45 2.07 -9.36
CA GLU A 69 2.18 2.37 -10.59
C GLU A 69 2.11 3.86 -10.87
N SER A 70 3.21 4.42 -11.37
CA SER A 70 3.28 5.80 -11.83
C SER A 70 4.27 5.89 -12.98
N THR A 71 3.90 6.62 -14.02
CA THR A 71 4.75 6.86 -15.20
C THR A 71 5.12 8.33 -15.26
N ALA A 72 6.40 8.63 -15.51
CA ALA A 72 6.89 10.00 -15.67
C ALA A 72 8.17 10.03 -16.53
N GLU A 73 8.59 11.22 -16.97
CA GLU A 73 9.76 11.40 -17.84
C GLU A 73 11.09 11.01 -17.20
N THR A 74 11.18 11.05 -15.87
CA THR A 74 12.39 10.65 -15.15
C THR A 74 12.08 9.64 -14.06
N PRO A 75 13.05 8.77 -13.68
CA PRO A 75 12.83 7.79 -12.62
C PRO A 75 12.51 8.46 -11.26
N ARG A 76 13.07 9.65 -11.05
CA ARG A 76 12.86 10.46 -9.84
C ARG A 76 11.41 10.93 -9.75
N LEU A 77 10.88 11.49 -10.83
CA LEU A 77 9.49 11.95 -10.90
C LEU A 77 8.50 10.79 -10.80
N ALA A 78 8.80 9.66 -11.45
CA ALA A 78 7.93 8.47 -11.38
C ALA A 78 7.84 7.93 -9.94
N PHE A 79 8.95 7.94 -9.20
CA PHE A 79 8.94 7.58 -7.79
C PHE A 79 8.22 8.61 -6.91
N ASP A 80 8.46 9.91 -7.14
CA ASP A 80 7.82 10.97 -6.37
C ASP A 80 6.30 11.05 -6.62
N GLY A 81 5.82 10.62 -7.79
CA GLY A 81 4.39 10.41 -8.06
C GLY A 81 3.81 9.16 -7.41
N ALA A 82 4.54 8.04 -7.44
CA ALA A 82 4.11 6.78 -6.82
C ALA A 82 4.09 6.82 -5.28
N PHE A 83 5.01 7.58 -4.66
CA PHE A 83 5.23 7.54 -3.21
C PHE A 83 4.04 8.07 -2.39
N PRO A 84 3.43 9.24 -2.68
CA PRO A 84 2.23 9.71 -1.98
C PRO A 84 1.04 8.76 -2.16
N ALA A 85 0.89 8.15 -3.34
CA ALA A 85 -0.15 7.17 -3.59
C ALA A 85 0.04 5.91 -2.74
N LEU A 86 1.28 5.44 -2.59
CA LEU A 86 1.65 4.37 -1.67
C LEU A 86 1.34 4.76 -0.21
N GLU A 87 1.77 5.93 0.26
CA GLU A 87 1.52 6.40 1.63
C GLU A 87 0.02 6.47 1.93
N ARG A 88 -0.79 7.01 1.02
CA ARG A 88 -2.26 7.04 1.16
C ARG A 88 -2.85 5.64 1.24
N ARG A 89 -2.34 4.69 0.46
CA ARG A 89 -2.79 3.29 0.54
C ARG A 89 -2.41 2.67 1.88
N LEU A 90 -1.16 2.83 2.33
CA LEU A 90 -0.67 2.37 3.64
C LEU A 90 -1.43 3.01 4.81
N ALA A 91 -1.74 4.31 4.75
CA ALA A 91 -2.53 4.99 5.77
C ALA A 91 -3.95 4.42 5.90
N ARG A 92 -4.62 4.12 4.77
CA ARG A 92 -5.92 3.43 4.77
C ARG A 92 -5.85 2.05 5.42
N TYR A 93 -4.74 1.33 5.25
CA TYR A 93 -4.55 0.05 5.95
C TYR A 93 -4.39 0.23 7.47
N ARG A 94 -3.72 1.30 7.92
CA ARG A 94 -3.58 1.61 9.36
C ARG A 94 -4.94 1.88 10.02
N ILE A 95 -5.80 2.65 9.37
CA ILE A 95 -7.15 2.97 9.87
C ILE A 95 -8.00 1.69 9.98
N ARG A 96 -7.99 0.83 8.97
CA ARG A 96 -8.74 -0.44 9.00
C ARG A 96 -8.26 -1.40 10.10
N ALA A 97 -6.95 -1.53 10.31
CA ALA A 97 -6.42 -2.37 11.39
C ALA A 97 -6.84 -1.85 12.78
N ARG A 98 -6.83 -0.53 12.97
CA ARG A 98 -7.28 0.11 14.22
C ARG A 98 -8.78 -0.10 14.47
N ASN A 99 -9.61 -0.04 13.42
CA ASN A 99 -11.05 -0.24 13.55
C ASN A 99 -11.44 -1.70 13.86
N LEU A 100 -10.70 -2.68 13.32
CA LEU A 100 -10.94 -4.10 13.65
C LEU A 100 -10.57 -4.42 15.11
N SER A 101 -9.45 -3.86 15.60
CA SER A 101 -9.01 -4.03 16.99
C SER A 101 -9.95 -3.37 18.01
N ARG A 102 -10.70 -2.34 17.60
CA ARG A 102 -11.62 -1.57 18.46
C ARG A 102 -13.05 -2.14 18.50
N ARG A 103 -13.34 -3.24 17.81
CA ARG A 103 -14.60 -3.97 17.97
C ARG A 103 -14.35 -5.26 18.75
N PRO A 104 -14.55 -5.27 20.08
CA PRO A 104 -14.60 -6.51 20.83
C PRO A 104 -15.69 -7.39 20.22
N LYS A 105 -15.33 -8.61 19.80
CA LYS A 105 -16.27 -9.59 19.20
C LYS A 105 -17.50 -9.85 20.08
N LYS A 106 -17.40 -9.56 21.38
CA LYS A 106 -18.48 -9.66 22.39
C LYS A 106 -19.76 -8.90 22.01
N TYR A 107 -19.66 -7.76 21.32
CA TYR A 107 -20.85 -6.94 20.98
C TYR A 107 -21.57 -7.35 19.69
N TYR A 108 -21.02 -8.30 18.92
CA TYR A 108 -21.67 -8.75 17.68
C TYR A 108 -22.89 -9.63 17.96
N VAL A 109 -22.84 -10.44 19.02
CA VAL A 109 -23.98 -11.29 19.45
C VAL A 109 -25.09 -10.42 20.04
N ALA A 110 -24.76 -9.45 20.90
CA ALA A 110 -25.73 -8.52 21.48
C ALA A 110 -26.49 -7.73 20.41
N LYS A 111 -25.82 -7.31 19.33
CA LYS A 111 -26.48 -6.58 18.24
C LYS A 111 -27.45 -7.45 17.42
N ARG A 112 -27.17 -8.76 17.27
CA ARG A 112 -28.10 -9.69 16.62
C ARG A 112 -29.33 -9.99 17.47
N VAL A 113 -29.15 -10.13 18.78
CA VAL A 113 -30.27 -10.34 19.71
C VAL A 113 -31.19 -9.11 19.77
N LEU A 114 -30.62 -7.91 19.82
CA LEU A 114 -31.39 -6.66 19.80
C LEU A 114 -32.09 -6.41 18.45
N ALA A 115 -31.46 -6.76 17.32
CA ALA A 115 -32.07 -6.61 16.00
C ALA A 115 -33.20 -7.63 15.75
N GLY A 116 -33.10 -8.84 16.28
CA GLY A 116 -34.16 -9.85 16.19
C GLY A 116 -35.37 -9.56 17.08
N ALA A 117 -35.18 -8.88 18.22
CA ALA A 117 -36.27 -8.45 19.08
C ALA A 117 -37.08 -7.28 18.48
N ALA A 118 -36.44 -6.40 17.70
CA ALA A 118 -37.10 -5.24 17.08
C ALA A 118 -38.06 -5.61 15.94
N THR A 119 -37.91 -6.78 15.32
CA THR A 119 -38.80 -7.26 14.25
C THR A 119 -39.99 -8.07 14.76
N ALA A 120 -40.02 -8.44 16.04
CA ALA A 120 -41.08 -9.25 16.64
C ALA A 120 -42.19 -8.43 17.33
N GLY A 121 -42.10 -7.09 17.30
CA GLY A 121 -42.97 -6.19 18.06
C GLY A 121 -44.00 -5.37 17.26
N THR A 122 -44.15 -5.60 15.95
CA THR A 122 -45.02 -4.76 15.09
C THR A 122 -46.25 -5.51 14.55
N ASP A 123 -46.74 -6.53 15.27
CA ASP A 123 -48.01 -7.17 14.94
C ASP A 123 -48.94 -7.09 16.16
N ARG A 124 -49.64 -5.97 16.29
CA ARG A 124 -50.87 -5.81 17.07
C ARG A 124 -51.65 -4.59 16.65
#